data_AF-A0A0C3S760-F1
#
_entry.id   AF-A0A0C3S760-F1
#
_cell.length_a   1.000
_cell.length_b   1.000
_cell.length_c   1.000
_cell.angle_alpha   90.00
_cell.angle_beta   90.00
_cell.angle_gamma   90.00
#
_symmetry.space_group_name_H-M   'P 1'
#
loop_
_entity.id
_entity.type
_entity.pdbx_description
1 polymer ?
#
loop_
_entity_poly.entity_id
_entity_poly.type
_entity_poly.pdbx_seq_one_letter_code
_entity_poly.pdbx_strand_id
1 'polypeptide(L)'
;MASATSPLPLLPLYIPRSPLLSGSLAEDFTATLIAQGICNPLPTLSFSPAPAPSPRIRAPKATSKSTNKPLPTLPIPPRQIISLLDFLEKMDNDVTKEAQRVRENVKEARAEVRAYKDERERLWAGVAERKERERTETKGPDDEFWLNA
;
A
#
# COMPACT_ATOMS: atom_id res chain seq x y z
N MET A 1 -37.13 -5.66 -33.32
CA MET A 1 -36.98 -6.11 -31.92
C MET A 1 -35.66 -5.54 -31.42
N ALA A 2 -35.71 -4.48 -30.60
CA ALA A 2 -34.50 -3.76 -30.16
C ALA A 2 -34.10 -4.26 -28.76
N SER A 3 -32.88 -4.79 -28.64
CA SER A 3 -32.29 -5.20 -27.36
C SER A 3 -31.91 -3.98 -26.53
N ALA A 4 -32.50 -3.87 -25.34
CA ALA A 4 -32.11 -2.88 -24.34
C ALA A 4 -30.82 -3.31 -23.64
N THR A 5 -29.75 -2.52 -23.82
CA THR A 5 -28.50 -2.64 -23.05
C THR A 5 -28.67 -1.87 -21.74
N SER A 6 -28.66 -2.58 -20.61
CA SER A 6 -28.67 -1.96 -19.28
C SER A 6 -27.30 -1.33 -18.96
N PRO A 7 -27.22 -0.06 -18.53
CA PRO A 7 -25.97 0.53 -18.07
C PRO A 7 -25.59 -0.03 -16.68
N LEU A 8 -24.32 -0.44 -16.54
CA LEU A 8 -23.73 -0.92 -15.27
C LEU A 8 -23.73 0.20 -14.22
N PRO A 9 -24.03 -0.08 -12.95
CA PRO A 9 -23.97 0.91 -11.88
C PRO A 9 -22.50 1.27 -11.56
N LEU A 10 -22.11 2.51 -11.87
CA LEU A 10 -20.84 3.09 -11.45
C LEU A 10 -20.92 3.44 -9.96
N LEU A 11 -20.26 2.65 -9.12
CA LEU A 11 -20.10 2.97 -7.70
C LEU A 11 -19.05 4.07 -7.53
N PRO A 12 -19.36 5.19 -6.84
CA PRO A 12 -18.36 6.20 -6.51
C PRO A 12 -17.37 5.62 -5.51
N LEU A 13 -16.16 5.29 -5.96
CA LEU A 13 -15.03 4.95 -5.11
C LEU A 13 -14.53 6.24 -4.44
N TYR A 14 -15.08 6.55 -3.27
CA TYR A 14 -14.54 7.59 -2.40
C TYR A 14 -13.27 7.05 -1.73
N ILE A 15 -12.12 7.38 -2.30
CA ILE A 15 -10.80 7.09 -1.72
C ILE A 15 -10.43 8.31 -0.87
N PRO A 16 -10.49 8.24 0.48
CA PRO A 16 -10.01 9.33 1.31
C PRO A 16 -8.51 9.55 1.02
N ARG A 17 -8.16 10.82 0.89
CA ARG A 17 -6.85 11.33 0.46
C ARG A 17 -5.70 10.54 1.08
N SER A 18 -5.00 9.80 0.23
CA SER A 18 -3.78 9.10 0.60
C SER A 18 -2.68 10.13 0.89
N PRO A 19 -1.98 10.05 2.04
CA PRO A 19 -0.88 10.95 2.37
C PRO A 19 0.31 10.83 1.40
N LEU A 20 0.33 9.80 0.53
CA LEU A 20 1.29 9.66 -0.57
C LEU A 20 1.01 10.60 -1.76
N LEU A 21 -0.18 11.20 -1.84
CA LEU A 21 -0.63 12.10 -2.92
C LEU A 21 -0.82 13.56 -2.48
N SER A 22 -0.89 13.81 -1.17
CA SER A 22 -0.86 15.17 -0.63
C SER A 22 0.59 15.64 -0.56
N GLY A 23 1.05 16.26 -1.64
CA GLY A 23 2.38 16.88 -1.79
C GLY A 23 2.64 18.08 -0.87
N SER A 24 2.24 18.02 0.40
CA SER A 24 2.47 19.05 1.42
C SER A 24 3.60 18.68 2.39
N LEU A 25 3.93 17.39 2.57
CA LEU A 25 5.02 16.97 3.47
C LEU A 25 6.42 17.27 2.90
N ALA A 26 6.54 17.43 1.58
CA ALA A 26 7.82 17.70 0.93
C ALA A 26 8.30 19.14 1.13
N GLU A 27 7.37 20.12 1.18
CA GLU A 27 7.71 21.53 1.35
C GLU A 27 8.25 21.81 2.76
N ASP A 28 7.62 21.26 3.81
CA ASP A 28 8.06 21.47 5.20
C ASP A 28 9.40 20.77 5.50
N PHE A 29 9.60 19.57 4.94
CA PHE A 29 10.85 18.82 5.10
C PHE A 29 12.01 19.51 4.38
N THR A 30 11.80 19.97 3.15
CA THR A 30 12.83 20.71 2.40
C THR A 30 13.10 22.07 3.01
N ALA A 31 12.08 22.78 3.52
CA ALA A 31 12.25 24.03 4.24
C ALA A 31 13.10 23.86 5.51
N THR A 32 12.91 22.76 6.26
CA THR A 32 13.71 22.46 7.46
C THR A 32 15.16 22.15 7.11
N LEU A 33 15.41 21.40 6.04
CA LEU A 33 16.76 21.09 5.57
C LEU A 33 17.51 22.31 5.01
N ILE A 34 16.79 23.22 4.35
CA ILE A 34 17.33 24.51 3.88
C ILE A 34 17.64 25.42 5.09
N ALA A 35 16.74 25.49 6.07
CA ALA A 35 16.95 26.26 7.30
C ALA A 35 18.12 25.75 8.14
N GLN A 36 18.39 24.44 8.12
CA GLN A 36 19.55 23.82 8.78
C GLN A 36 20.84 23.89 7.95
N GLY A 37 20.81 24.50 6.76
CA GLY A 37 21.99 24.67 5.89
C GLY A 37 22.50 23.38 5.26
N ILE A 38 21.67 22.33 5.22
CA ILE A 38 22.03 21.00 4.71
C ILE A 38 21.93 20.97 3.18
N CYS A 39 21.02 21.76 2.61
CA CYS A 39 20.83 21.88 1.16
C CYS A 39 20.73 23.35 0.74
N ASN A 40 21.37 23.70 -0.38
CA ASN A 40 21.04 24.94 -1.08
C ASN A 40 19.64 24.80 -1.71
N PRO A 41 18.81 25.86 -1.74
CA PRO A 41 17.50 25.78 -2.37
C PRO A 41 17.65 25.35 -3.83
N LEU A 42 17.03 24.22 -4.17
CA LEU A 42 16.93 23.75 -5.55
C LEU A 42 16.15 24.79 -6.38
N PRO A 43 16.50 25.01 -7.67
CA PRO A 43 15.72 25.89 -8.52
C PRO A 43 14.29 25.35 -8.61
N THR A 44 13.32 26.17 -8.18
CA THR A 44 11.89 25.87 -8.26
C THR A 44 11.50 25.65 -9.72
N LEU A 45 11.25 24.40 -10.10
CA LEU A 45 10.68 24.08 -11.41
C LEU A 45 9.18 24.39 -11.39
N SER A 46 8.85 25.64 -11.71
CA SER A 46 7.47 26.06 -11.97
C SER A 46 7.02 25.51 -13.33
N PHE A 47 6.12 24.53 -13.31
CA PHE A 47 5.41 24.10 -14.51
C PHE A 47 4.18 24.99 -14.72
N SER A 48 4.42 26.19 -15.24
CA SER A 48 3.36 27.00 -15.83
C SER A 48 2.97 26.41 -17.20
N PRO A 49 1.68 26.26 -17.54
CA PRO A 49 1.29 25.81 -18.88
C PRO A 49 1.60 26.92 -19.89
N ALA A 50 2.76 26.80 -20.56
CA ALA A 50 3.15 27.72 -21.62
C ALA A 50 2.54 27.30 -22.97
N PRO A 51 2.06 28.26 -23.79
CA PRO A 51 1.52 27.99 -25.13
C PRO A 51 2.61 27.56 -26.13
N ALA A 52 2.16 26.85 -27.16
CA ALA A 52 2.93 26.10 -28.17
C ALA A 52 4.13 26.84 -28.84
N PRO A 53 5.17 26.10 -29.30
CA PRO A 53 6.44 26.66 -29.74
C PRO A 53 6.44 27.14 -31.20
N SER A 54 7.12 28.27 -31.45
CA SER A 54 7.57 28.71 -32.77
C SER A 54 9.10 28.51 -32.87
N PRO A 55 9.65 27.99 -34.00
CA PRO A 55 11.06 27.69 -34.09
C PRO A 55 11.85 28.93 -34.55
N ARG A 56 12.61 29.54 -33.65
CA ARG A 56 13.76 30.38 -34.03
C ARG A 56 15.00 29.89 -33.31
N ILE A 57 15.77 29.08 -34.03
CA ILE A 57 17.12 28.67 -33.67
C ILE A 57 17.99 29.92 -33.62
N ARG A 58 18.37 30.36 -32.42
CA ARG A 58 19.54 31.19 -32.19
C ARG A 58 20.46 30.43 -31.23
N ALA A 59 21.55 29.91 -31.78
CA ALA A 59 22.57 29.20 -31.02
C ALA A 59 23.25 30.15 -30.02
N PRO A 60 23.31 29.83 -28.71
CA PRO A 60 24.21 30.51 -27.80
C PRO A 60 25.64 30.03 -28.07
N LYS A 61 26.57 30.98 -28.26
CA LYS A 61 28.01 30.69 -28.31
C LYS A 61 28.43 30.07 -26.98
N ALA A 62 28.74 28.76 -27.01
CA ALA A 62 29.38 28.07 -25.92
C ALA A 62 30.80 28.63 -25.72
N THR A 63 31.02 29.35 -24.63
CA THR A 63 32.38 29.64 -24.13
C THR A 63 32.78 28.50 -23.20
N SER A 64 33.26 27.40 -23.77
CA SER A 64 33.80 26.26 -23.03
C SER A 64 35.20 26.59 -22.50
N LYS A 65 35.28 27.39 -21.43
CA LYS A 65 36.43 27.32 -20.52
C LYS A 65 36.19 26.15 -19.56
N SER A 66 36.42 24.94 -20.06
CA SER A 66 36.63 23.76 -19.23
C SER A 66 37.86 24.01 -18.37
N THR A 67 37.62 24.47 -17.14
CA THR A 67 38.64 24.45 -16.10
C THR A 67 38.48 23.11 -15.39
N ASN A 68 39.27 22.12 -15.82
CA ASN A 68 39.47 20.86 -15.10
C ASN A 68 40.18 21.17 -13.76
N LYS A 69 39.49 21.81 -12.83
CA LYS A 69 39.95 21.91 -11.45
C LYS A 69 39.58 20.59 -10.77
N PRO A 70 40.53 19.87 -10.15
CA PRO A 70 40.16 18.72 -9.32
C PRO A 70 39.19 19.20 -8.25
N LEU A 71 38.08 18.47 -8.08
CA LEU A 71 37.13 18.75 -7.00
C LEU A 71 37.92 18.77 -5.68
N PRO A 72 37.78 19.80 -4.84
CA PRO A 72 38.43 19.80 -3.54
C PRO A 72 37.90 18.60 -2.76
N THR A 73 38.79 17.66 -2.46
CA THR A 73 38.51 16.51 -1.62
C THR A 73 38.46 17.01 -0.18
N LEU A 74 37.32 17.57 0.21
CA LEU A 74 37.11 18.00 1.58
C LEU A 74 36.95 16.74 2.45
N PRO A 75 37.69 16.61 3.55
CA PRO A 75 37.53 15.48 4.46
C PRO A 75 36.12 15.51 5.04
N ILE A 76 35.42 14.36 4.97
CA ILE A 76 34.09 14.21 5.54
C ILE A 76 34.19 14.45 7.06
N PRO A 77 33.41 15.40 7.62
CA PRO A 77 33.43 15.64 9.06
C PRO A 77 33.04 14.36 9.82
N PRO A 78 33.82 13.92 10.83
CA PRO A 78 33.51 12.72 11.60
C PRO A 78 32.10 12.71 12.20
N ARG A 79 31.56 13.89 12.54
CA ARG A 79 30.19 14.05 13.02
C ARG A 79 29.14 13.56 12.04
N GLN A 80 29.33 13.79 10.73
CA GLN A 80 28.40 13.31 9.70
C GLN A 80 28.41 11.79 9.60
N ILE A 81 29.58 11.16 9.79
CA ILE A 81 29.72 9.70 9.80
C ILE A 81 28.96 9.12 11.00
N ILE A 82 29.18 9.68 12.20
CA ILE A 82 28.49 9.24 13.42
C ILE A 82 26.97 9.40 13.27
N SER A 83 26.49 10.56 12.84
CA SER A 83 25.05 10.78 12.66
C SER A 83 24.42 9.85 11.63
N LEU A 84 25.16 9.46 10.59
CA LEU A 84 24.70 8.46 9.63
C LEU A 84 24.59 7.07 10.29
N LEU A 85 25.57 6.67 11.09
CA LEU A 85 25.53 5.39 11.79
C LEU A 85 24.37 5.32 12.79
N ASP A 86 24.17 6.37 13.59
CA ASP A 86 23.04 6.46 14.53
C ASP A 86 21.68 6.37 13.79
N PHE A 87 21.59 7.00 12.62
CA PHE A 87 20.40 6.95 11.78
C PHE A 87 20.14 5.53 11.25
N LEU A 88 21.19 4.86 10.76
CA LEU A 88 21.08 3.49 10.27
C LEU A 88 20.68 2.51 11.39
N GLU A 89 21.25 2.67 12.58
CA GLU A 89 20.87 1.89 13.76
C GLU A 89 19.40 2.13 14.14
N LYS A 90 18.94 3.39 14.11
CA LYS A 90 17.53 3.70 14.36
C LYS A 90 16.60 3.04 13.34
N MET A 91 16.96 3.10 12.05
CA MET A 91 16.19 2.45 10.99
C MET A 91 16.10 0.93 11.20
N ASP A 92 17.21 0.27 11.54
CA ASP A 92 17.25 -1.17 11.78
C ASP A 92 16.33 -1.56 12.96
N ASN A 93 16.34 -0.76 14.02
CA ASN A 93 15.44 -0.92 15.15
C ASN A 93 13.96 -0.74 14.76
N ASP A 94 13.64 0.26 13.94
CA ASP A 94 12.27 0.52 13.49
C ASP A 94 11.75 -0.61 12.58
N VAL A 95 12.58 -1.10 11.66
CA VAL A 95 12.26 -2.25 10.80
C VAL A 95 12.04 -3.51 11.64
N THR A 96 12.88 -3.75 12.64
CA THR A 96 12.74 -4.91 13.54
C THR A 96 11.43 -4.86 14.32
N LYS A 97 11.07 -3.68 14.87
CA LYS A 97 9.80 -3.49 15.57
C LYS A 97 8.61 -3.70 14.64
N GLU A 98 8.68 -3.20 13.43
CA GLU A 98 7.61 -3.34 12.44
C GLU A 98 7.44 -4.81 12.01
N ALA A 99 8.53 -5.51 11.73
CA ALA A 99 8.51 -6.93 11.41
C ALA A 99 7.89 -7.76 12.54
N GLN A 100 8.26 -7.42 13.79
CA GLN A 100 7.70 -8.05 14.98
C GLN A 100 6.18 -7.80 15.10
N ARG A 101 5.73 -6.56 14.88
CA ARG A 101 4.30 -6.20 14.88
C ARG A 101 3.53 -6.98 13.81
N VAL A 102 4.02 -6.99 12.58
CA VAL A 102 3.39 -7.70 11.47
C VAL A 102 3.30 -9.19 11.77
N ARG A 103 4.34 -9.78 12.37
CA ARG A 103 4.34 -11.20 12.76
C ARG A 103 3.22 -11.52 13.75
N GLU A 104 3.03 -10.69 14.77
CA GLU A 104 1.95 -10.91 15.74
C GLU A 104 0.56 -10.71 15.10
N ASN A 105 0.38 -9.70 14.23
CA ASN A 105 -0.89 -9.51 13.51
C ASN A 105 -1.24 -10.72 12.62
N VAL A 106 -0.25 -11.28 11.92
CA VAL A 106 -0.45 -12.48 11.09
C VAL A 106 -0.81 -13.68 11.96
N LYS A 107 -0.19 -13.82 13.13
CA LYS A 107 -0.48 -14.89 14.09
C LYS A 107 -1.91 -14.78 14.63
N GLU A 108 -2.35 -13.57 14.98
CA GLU A 108 -3.71 -13.27 15.43
C GLU A 108 -4.75 -13.59 14.34
N ALA A 109 -4.57 -13.07 13.13
CA ALA A 109 -5.47 -13.35 12.00
C ALA A 109 -5.57 -14.86 11.71
N ARG A 110 -4.45 -15.60 11.79
CA ARG A 110 -4.47 -17.07 11.64
C ARG A 110 -5.22 -17.78 12.77
N ALA A 111 -5.19 -17.23 13.99
CA ALA A 111 -5.96 -17.77 15.11
C ALA A 111 -7.46 -17.55 14.88
N GLU A 112 -7.87 -16.35 14.48
CA GLU A 112 -9.27 -16.03 14.16
C GLU A 112 -9.83 -16.91 13.04
N VAL A 113 -9.07 -17.06 11.95
CA VAL A 113 -9.47 -17.93 10.82
C VAL A 113 -9.65 -19.38 11.26
N ARG A 114 -8.79 -19.88 12.15
CA ARG A 114 -8.96 -21.24 12.72
C ARG A 114 -10.21 -21.33 13.58
N ALA A 115 -10.42 -20.40 14.49
CA ALA A 115 -11.61 -20.37 15.34
C ALA A 115 -12.90 -20.33 14.51
N TYR A 116 -12.93 -19.55 13.43
CA TYR A 116 -14.06 -19.50 12.51
C TYR A 116 -14.29 -20.84 11.79
N LYS A 117 -13.23 -21.51 11.34
CA LYS A 117 -13.33 -22.83 10.70
C LYS A 117 -13.87 -23.87 11.68
N ASP A 118 -13.32 -23.91 12.89
CA ASP A 118 -13.75 -24.84 13.94
C ASP A 118 -15.23 -24.62 14.30
N GLU A 119 -15.66 -23.37 14.46
CA GLU A 119 -17.04 -23.03 14.75
C GLU A 119 -17.96 -23.44 13.60
N ARG A 120 -17.56 -23.15 12.36
CA ARG A 120 -18.31 -23.58 11.18
C ARG A 120 -18.44 -25.10 11.16
N GLU A 121 -17.36 -25.86 11.33
CA GLU A 121 -17.41 -27.32 11.35
C GLU A 121 -18.36 -27.87 12.41
N ARG A 122 -18.39 -27.28 13.62
CA ARG A 122 -19.36 -27.65 14.67
C ARG A 122 -20.80 -27.43 14.24
N LEU A 123 -21.10 -26.29 13.61
CA LEU A 123 -22.44 -26.00 13.10
C LEU A 123 -22.85 -27.00 12.02
N TRP A 124 -21.96 -27.31 11.07
CA TRP A 124 -22.23 -28.28 10.01
C TRP A 124 -22.41 -29.71 10.55
N ALA A 125 -21.63 -30.11 11.55
CA ALA A 125 -21.78 -31.40 12.21
C ALA A 125 -23.16 -31.52 12.89
N GLY A 126 -23.61 -30.49 13.61
CA GLY A 126 -24.93 -30.48 14.24
C GLY A 126 -26.08 -30.52 13.24
N VAL A 127 -25.94 -29.85 12.10
CA VAL A 127 -26.93 -29.94 11.00
C VAL A 127 -26.95 -31.33 10.37
N ALA A 128 -25.78 -31.94 10.15
CA ALA A 128 -25.69 -33.30 9.62
C ALA A 128 -26.31 -34.34 10.56
N GLU A 129 -26.03 -34.23 11.86
CA GLU A 129 -26.62 -35.11 12.89
C GLU A 129 -28.14 -34.95 12.95
N ARG A 130 -28.66 -33.72 12.93
CA ARG A 130 -30.10 -33.47 12.90
C ARG A 130 -30.75 -34.10 11.66
N LYS A 131 -30.15 -33.90 10.49
CA LYS A 131 -30.65 -34.46 9.23
C LYS A 131 -30.64 -36.00 9.24
N GLU A 132 -29.64 -36.62 9.85
CA GLU A 132 -29.56 -38.08 9.97
C GLU A 132 -30.58 -38.63 10.97
N ARG A 133 -30.82 -37.92 12.08
CA ARG A 133 -31.90 -38.23 13.02
C ARG A 133 -33.26 -38.15 12.33
N GLU A 134 -33.52 -37.08 11.58
CA GLU A 134 -34.75 -36.94 10.80
C GLU A 134 -34.93 -38.11 9.82
N ARG A 135 -33.88 -38.53 9.11
CA ARG A 135 -33.94 -39.70 8.19
C ARG A 135 -34.24 -41.02 8.88
N THR A 136 -33.69 -41.23 10.07
CA THR A 136 -33.87 -42.48 10.82
C THR A 136 -35.21 -42.53 11.55
N GLU A 137 -35.78 -41.38 11.92
CA GLU A 137 -37.09 -41.27 12.57
C GLU A 137 -38.25 -41.20 11.55
N THR A 138 -38.04 -40.64 10.36
CA THR A 138 -39.03 -40.73 9.29
C THR A 138 -38.96 -42.11 8.65
N LYS A 139 -39.99 -42.95 8.86
CA LYS A 139 -40.21 -44.11 7.99
C LYS A 139 -40.19 -43.62 6.54
N GLY A 140 -39.41 -44.28 5.69
CA GLY A 140 -39.32 -43.90 4.28
C GLY A 140 -40.73 -43.86 3.67
N PRO A 141 -41.02 -42.92 2.75
CA PRO A 141 -42.28 -42.91 2.01
C PRO A 141 -42.61 -44.24 1.32
N ASP A 142 -41.60 -45.11 1.12
CA ASP A 142 -41.71 -46.39 0.42
C ASP A 142 -41.87 -47.61 1.35
N ASP A 143 -41.79 -47.47 2.68
CA ASP A 143 -41.45 -48.64 3.51
C ASP A 143 -42.60 -49.57 3.90
N GLU A 144 -43.88 -49.21 3.78
CA GLU A 144 -44.99 -50.17 4.09
C GLU A 144 -46.38 -49.54 3.89
N PHE A 145 -46.48 -48.21 3.87
CA PHE A 145 -47.76 -47.51 3.83
C PHE A 145 -48.52 -47.68 2.49
N TRP A 146 -47.80 -47.85 1.37
CA TRP A 146 -48.40 -48.01 0.03
C TRP A 146 -48.50 -49.46 -0.46
N LEU A 147 -48.04 -50.45 0.31
CA LEU A 147 -48.01 -51.86 -0.12
C LEU A 147 -49.28 -52.66 0.26
N ASN A 148 -50.25 -52.03 0.94
CA ASN A 148 -51.53 -52.65 1.33
C ASN A 148 -52.72 -52.12 0.50
N ALA A 149 -52.62 -52.13 -0.83
CA ALA A 149 -53.73 -51.84 -1.75
C ALA A 149 -53.94 -52.99 -2.75
#